data_AF-A0A0K1EPT6-F1
#
_entry.id   AF-A0A0K1EPT6-F1
#
_cell.length_a   1.000
_cell.length_b   1.000
_cell.length_c   1.000
_cell.angle_alpha   90.00
_cell.angle_beta   90.00
_cell.angle_gamma   90.00
#
_symmetry.space_group_name_H-M   'P 1'
#
loop_
_entity.id
_entity.type
_entity.pdbx_description
1 polymer ?
#
loop_
_entity_poly.entity_id
_entity_poly.type
_entity_poly.pdbx_seq_one_letter_code
_entity_poly.pdbx_strand_id
1 'polypeptide(L)'
;MSPKLKAFAVMLTVFVLGGVAGAGVTHFSATRQIRATVEGPPAEARMRFRLAAMQRRLDLGEDQVQRIEAILREMEAERDRRMESCLPGLEEVQTQTDAKILEVLRPEQRSEYEALGKMRGKHRHPPRR
;
A
#
# COMPACT_ATOMS: atom_id res chain seq x y z
N MET A 1 -9.53 -44.88 20.19
CA MET A 1 -8.55 -43.83 19.85
C MET A 1 -7.67 -43.55 21.05
N SER A 2 -6.35 -43.67 20.89
CA SER A 2 -5.40 -43.49 22.00
C SER A 2 -5.40 -42.02 22.48
N PRO A 3 -5.27 -41.77 23.80
CA PRO A 3 -5.29 -40.41 24.35
C PRO A 3 -4.16 -39.53 23.80
N LYS A 4 -3.04 -40.14 23.43
CA LYS A 4 -1.89 -39.47 22.77
C LYS A 4 -2.25 -38.89 21.40
N LEU A 5 -3.12 -39.57 20.64
CA LEU A 5 -3.55 -39.10 19.31
C LEU A 5 -4.47 -37.88 19.40
N LYS A 6 -5.31 -37.82 20.45
CA LYS A 6 -6.16 -36.65 20.71
C LYS A 6 -5.33 -35.42 21.10
N ALA A 7 -4.34 -35.60 21.97
CA ALA A 7 -3.44 -34.51 22.37
C ALA A 7 -2.66 -33.93 21.18
N PHE A 8 -2.15 -34.80 20.31
CA PHE A 8 -1.44 -34.39 19.10
C PHE A 8 -2.35 -33.62 18.12
N ALA A 9 -3.58 -34.08 17.93
CA ALA A 9 -4.55 -33.40 17.07
C ALA A 9 -4.93 -31.99 17.57
N VAL A 10 -5.06 -31.82 18.89
CA VAL A 10 -5.32 -30.50 19.50
C VAL A 10 -4.12 -29.57 19.29
N MET A 11 -2.91 -30.06 19.51
CA MET A 11 -1.69 -29.27 19.35
C MET A 11 -1.47 -28.83 17.89
N LEU A 12 -1.74 -29.72 16.93
CA LEU A 12 -1.68 -29.40 15.51
C LEU A 12 -2.70 -28.32 15.13
N THR A 13 -3.92 -28.42 15.66
CA THR A 13 -4.99 -27.44 15.41
C THR A 13 -4.62 -26.05 15.92
N VAL A 14 -4.08 -25.96 17.14
CA VAL A 14 -3.64 -24.68 17.72
C VAL A 14 -2.47 -24.08 16.92
N PHE A 15 -1.54 -24.91 16.46
CA PHE A 15 -0.42 -24.44 15.64
C PHE A 15 -0.87 -23.89 14.28
N VAL A 16 -1.79 -24.58 13.61
CA VAL A 16 -2.38 -24.11 12.34
C VAL A 16 -3.17 -22.82 12.56
N LEU A 17 -3.97 -22.72 13.62
CA LEU A 17 -4.69 -21.48 13.95
C LEU A 17 -3.72 -20.32 14.23
N GLY A 18 -2.66 -20.57 15.00
CA GLY A 18 -1.62 -19.59 15.30
C GLY A 18 -0.85 -19.14 14.04
N GLY A 19 -0.54 -20.08 13.15
CA GLY A 19 0.11 -19.79 11.86
C GLY A 19 -0.76 -18.94 10.93
N VAL A 20 -2.07 -19.23 10.85
CA VAL A 20 -3.02 -18.44 10.06
C VAL A 20 -3.19 -17.04 10.64
N ALA A 21 -3.29 -16.91 11.97
CA ALA A 21 -3.38 -15.61 12.64
C ALA A 21 -2.09 -14.78 12.46
N GLY A 22 -0.93 -15.40 12.63
CA GLY A 22 0.37 -14.76 12.41
C GLY A 22 0.56 -14.31 10.96
N ALA A 23 0.36 -15.21 10.00
CA ALA A 23 0.47 -14.90 8.58
C ALA A 23 -0.49 -13.77 8.17
N GLY A 24 -1.73 -13.78 8.66
CA GLY A 24 -2.70 -12.70 8.42
C GLY A 24 -2.22 -11.33 8.93
N VAL A 25 -1.66 -11.25 10.13
CA VAL A 25 -1.16 -9.99 10.72
C VAL A 25 0.09 -9.47 9.99
N THR A 26 1.04 -10.35 9.66
CA THR A 26 2.23 -9.96 8.89
C THR A 26 1.88 -9.50 7.48
N HIS A 27 0.95 -10.18 6.81
CA HIS A 27 0.52 -9.79 5.46
C HIS A 27 -0.28 -8.48 5.48
N PHE A 28 -1.11 -8.25 6.51
CA PHE A 28 -1.85 -7.00 6.68
C PHE A 28 -0.97 -5.79 7.01
N SER A 29 0.09 -5.98 7.82
CA SER A 29 1.05 -4.93 8.13
C SER A 29 1.96 -4.59 6.95
N ALA A 30 2.48 -5.60 6.25
CA ALA A 30 3.29 -5.41 5.04
C ALA A 30 2.49 -4.70 3.93
N THR A 31 1.22 -5.06 3.74
CA THR A 31 0.36 -4.39 2.76
C THR A 31 -0.02 -2.96 3.17
N ARG A 32 -0.21 -2.65 4.46
CA ARG A 32 -0.37 -1.26 4.94
C ARG A 32 0.85 -0.40 4.67
N GLN A 33 2.05 -0.95 4.83
CA GLN A 33 3.30 -0.22 4.64
C GLN A 33 3.57 0.06 3.15
N ILE A 34 3.26 -0.90 2.28
CA ILE A 34 3.31 -0.70 0.82
C ILE A 34 2.21 0.25 0.35
N ARG A 35 0.99 0.15 0.90
CA ARG A 35 -0.12 1.09 0.63
C ARG A 35 0.18 2.52 1.07
N ALA A 36 0.81 2.75 2.21
CA ALA A 36 1.24 4.10 2.60
C ALA A 36 2.26 4.72 1.62
N THR A 37 2.96 3.88 0.84
CA THR A 37 3.98 4.29 -0.13
C THR A 37 3.38 4.51 -1.53
N VAL A 38 2.33 3.78 -1.90
CA VAL A 38 1.65 3.87 -3.22
C VAL A 38 0.37 4.71 -3.17
N GLU A 39 -0.41 4.62 -2.10
CA GLU A 39 -1.65 5.38 -1.77
C GLU A 39 -1.34 6.54 -0.82
N GLY A 40 -0.19 7.20 -0.99
CA GLY A 40 0.28 8.22 -0.05
C GLY A 40 -0.79 9.29 0.24
N PRO A 41 -0.79 9.91 1.43
CA PRO A 41 -1.78 10.90 1.84
C PRO A 41 -2.00 11.98 0.77
N PRO A 42 -3.17 12.65 0.72
CA PRO A 42 -3.38 13.81 -0.14
C PRO A 42 -2.14 14.72 -0.10
N ALA A 43 -1.77 15.32 -1.23
CA ALA A 43 -0.58 16.16 -1.38
C ALA A 43 -0.36 17.11 -0.16
N GLU A 44 -1.43 17.75 0.28
CA GLU A 44 -1.45 18.61 1.47
C GLU A 44 -1.17 17.87 2.79
N ALA A 45 -1.69 16.67 2.98
CA ALA A 45 -1.45 15.87 4.18
C ALA A 45 0.00 15.38 4.26
N ARG A 46 0.63 15.00 3.14
CA ARG A 46 2.07 14.70 3.09
C ARG A 46 2.92 15.90 3.45
N MET A 47 2.59 17.06 2.86
CA MET A 47 3.26 18.32 3.16
C MET A 47 3.16 18.66 4.64
N ARG A 48 1.94 18.65 5.21
CA ARG A 48 1.69 18.95 6.63
C ARG A 48 2.44 17.99 7.56
N PHE A 49 2.47 16.70 7.23
CA PHE A 49 3.21 15.72 8.03
C PHE A 49 4.72 15.98 8.02
N ARG A 50 5.30 16.27 6.84
CA ARG A 50 6.73 16.60 6.72
C ARG A 50 7.06 17.91 7.45
N LEU A 51 6.23 18.94 7.30
CA LEU A 51 6.41 20.23 7.98
C LEU A 51 6.36 20.08 9.50
N ALA A 52 5.34 19.38 10.02
CA ALA A 52 5.21 19.14 11.46
C ALA A 52 6.38 18.32 12.02
N ALA A 53 6.89 17.35 11.26
CA ALA A 53 8.08 16.58 11.65
C ALA A 53 9.34 17.44 11.69
N MET A 54 9.52 18.35 10.72
CA MET A 54 10.65 19.29 10.69
C MET A 54 10.56 20.31 11.81
N GLN A 55 9.38 20.90 12.04
CA GLN A 55 9.16 21.86 13.12
C GLN A 55 9.50 21.29 14.49
N ARG A 56 9.06 20.05 14.78
CA ARG A 56 9.33 19.38 16.05
C ARG A 56 10.80 18.99 16.25
N ARG A 57 11.53 18.70 15.17
CA ARG A 57 12.92 18.19 15.25
C ARG A 57 13.97 19.28 15.15
N LEU A 58 13.66 20.37 14.47
CA LEU A 58 14.61 21.44 14.15
C LEU A 58 14.30 22.75 14.87
N ASP A 59 13.24 22.77 15.70
CA ASP A 59 12.79 23.94 16.45
C ASP A 59 12.62 25.17 15.54
N LEU A 60 11.83 25.00 14.49
CA LEU A 60 11.65 26.02 13.46
C LEU A 60 10.80 27.17 13.99
N GLY A 61 11.30 28.40 13.85
CA GLY A 61 10.53 29.63 14.09
C GLY A 61 9.45 29.86 13.04
N GLU A 62 8.47 30.73 13.32
CA GLU A 62 7.30 30.95 12.46
C GLU A 62 7.67 31.38 11.04
N ASP A 63 8.65 32.28 10.89
CA ASP A 63 9.14 32.73 9.57
C ASP A 63 9.77 31.58 8.76
N GLN A 64 10.45 30.65 9.44
CA GLN A 64 11.05 29.49 8.79
C GLN A 64 9.97 28.49 8.37
N VAL A 65 8.96 28.28 9.21
CA VAL A 65 7.82 27.41 8.92
C VAL A 65 7.09 27.90 7.67
N GLN A 66 6.79 29.20 7.56
CA GLN A 66 6.11 29.75 6.38
C GLN A 66 6.92 29.57 5.09
N ARG A 67 8.24 29.83 5.14
CA ARG A 67 9.12 29.65 3.97
C ARG A 67 9.23 28.18 3.56
N ILE A 68 9.36 27.27 4.52
CA ILE A 68 9.45 25.84 4.25
C ILE A 68 8.12 25.32 3.72
N GLU A 69 6.98 25.79 4.23
CA GLU A 69 5.67 25.43 3.70
C GLU A 69 5.54 25.83 2.22
N ALA A 70 5.94 27.05 1.86
CA ALA A 70 5.92 27.51 0.47
C ALA A 70 6.78 26.61 -0.45
N ILE A 71 8.00 26.28 -0.01
CA ILE A 71 8.90 25.37 -0.76
C ILE A 71 8.25 23.99 -0.93
N LEU A 72 7.70 23.41 0.14
CA LEU A 72 7.07 22.09 0.06
C LEU A 72 5.86 22.09 -0.87
N ARG A 73 5.07 23.16 -0.87
CA ARG A 73 3.90 23.31 -1.74
C ARG A 73 4.30 23.37 -3.21
N GLU A 74 5.31 24.15 -3.54
CA GLU A 74 5.85 24.24 -4.90
C GLU A 74 6.39 22.89 -5.37
N MET A 75 7.16 22.21 -4.51
CA MET A 75 7.75 20.92 -4.84
C MET A 75 6.71 19.81 -5.01
N GLU A 76 5.63 19.81 -4.23
CA GLU A 76 4.55 18.83 -4.39
C GLU A 76 3.77 19.07 -5.68
N ALA A 77 3.52 20.34 -6.06
CA ALA A 77 2.91 20.68 -7.34
C ALA A 77 3.78 20.23 -8.53
N GLU A 78 5.09 20.46 -8.46
CA GLU A 78 6.03 20.00 -9.49
C GLU A 78 6.07 18.47 -9.58
N ARG A 79 6.06 17.80 -8.42
CA ARG A 79 6.02 16.35 -8.37
C ARG A 79 4.74 15.79 -8.98
N ASP A 80 3.59 16.39 -8.71
CA ASP A 80 2.32 15.96 -9.28
C ASP A 80 2.32 16.13 -10.80
N ARG A 81 2.80 17.25 -11.33
CA ARG A 81 2.97 17.44 -12.79
C ARG A 81 3.86 16.36 -13.43
N ARG A 82 4.98 16.03 -12.79
CA ARG A 82 5.87 14.97 -13.29
C ARG A 82 5.19 13.60 -13.20
N MET A 83 4.49 13.33 -12.11
CA MET A 83 3.80 12.05 -11.93
C MET A 83 2.69 11.87 -12.96
N GLU A 84 1.90 12.90 -13.25
CA GLU A 84 0.85 12.89 -14.28
C GLU A 84 1.39 12.43 -15.64
N SER A 85 2.58 12.90 -16.03
CA SER A 85 3.22 12.47 -17.28
C SER A 85 3.67 11.00 -17.28
N CYS A 86 3.97 10.44 -16.10
CA CYS A 86 4.42 9.06 -15.94
C CYS A 86 3.26 8.06 -15.75
N LEU A 87 2.10 8.52 -15.27
CA LEU A 87 0.96 7.65 -14.94
C LEU A 87 0.54 6.73 -16.10
N PRO A 88 0.40 7.19 -17.36
CA PRO A 88 0.00 6.33 -18.46
C PRO A 88 0.99 5.18 -18.71
N GLY A 89 2.30 5.46 -18.66
CA GLY A 89 3.33 4.44 -18.84
C GLY A 89 3.34 3.41 -17.71
N LEU A 90 3.07 3.83 -16.48
CA LEU A 90 2.93 2.92 -15.34
C LEU A 90 1.69 2.04 -15.45
N GLU A 91 0.57 2.58 -15.94
CA GLU A 91 -0.64 1.80 -16.21
C GLU A 91 -0.41 0.77 -17.30
N GLU A 92 0.27 1.14 -18.39
CA GLU A 92 0.61 0.22 -19.47
C GLU A 92 1.48 -0.94 -18.97
N VAL A 93 2.53 -0.65 -18.19
CA VAL A 93 3.39 -1.69 -17.60
C VAL A 93 2.59 -2.62 -16.68
N GLN A 94 1.66 -2.08 -15.88
CA GLN A 94 0.77 -2.89 -15.04
C GLN A 94 -0.12 -3.79 -15.89
N THR A 95 -0.78 -3.25 -16.92
CA THR A 95 -1.64 -4.04 -17.82
C THR A 95 -0.86 -5.15 -18.52
N GLN A 96 0.33 -4.85 -19.04
CA GLN A 96 1.18 -5.86 -19.69
C GLN A 96 1.62 -6.95 -18.70
N THR A 97 1.92 -6.57 -17.46
CA THR A 97 2.29 -7.52 -16.40
C THR A 97 1.12 -8.42 -16.05
N ASP A 98 -0.09 -7.85 -15.88
CA ASP A 98 -1.30 -8.61 -15.60
C ASP A 98 -1.64 -9.59 -16.72
N ALA A 99 -1.51 -9.18 -17.98
CA ALA A 99 -1.72 -10.06 -19.14
C ALA A 99 -0.78 -11.27 -19.10
N LYS A 100 0.53 -11.04 -18.89
CA LYS A 100 1.53 -12.11 -18.78
C LYS A 100 1.26 -13.05 -17.62
N ILE A 101 0.77 -12.52 -16.49
CA ILE A 101 0.39 -13.35 -15.35
C ILE A 101 -0.83 -14.23 -15.70
N LEU A 102 -1.85 -13.65 -16.33
CA LEU A 102 -3.05 -14.41 -16.72
C LEU A 102 -2.75 -15.54 -17.71
N GLU A 103 -1.74 -15.38 -18.58
CA GLU A 103 -1.29 -16.43 -19.51
C GLU A 103 -0.77 -17.68 -18.79
N VAL A 104 -0.04 -17.51 -17.69
CA VAL A 104 0.56 -18.64 -16.94
C VAL A 104 -0.39 -19.27 -15.92
N LEU A 105 -1.49 -18.60 -15.60
CA LEU A 105 -2.47 -19.10 -14.63
C LEU A 105 -3.43 -20.11 -15.26
N ARG A 106 -3.75 -21.15 -14.48
CA ARG A 106 -4.81 -22.11 -14.83
C ARG A 106 -6.18 -21.43 -14.82
N PRO A 107 -7.15 -21.92 -15.61
CA PRO A 107 -8.48 -21.30 -15.71
C PRO A 107 -9.15 -21.03 -14.35
N GLU A 108 -8.99 -21.95 -13.39
CA GLU A 108 -9.60 -21.85 -12.07
C GLU A 108 -8.96 -20.74 -11.21
N GLN A 109 -7.70 -20.39 -11.48
CA GLN A 109 -6.93 -19.37 -10.74
C GLN A 109 -7.15 -17.95 -11.29
N ARG A 110 -7.62 -17.82 -12.53
CA ARG A 110 -7.80 -16.52 -13.20
C ARG A 110 -8.89 -15.69 -12.52
N SER A 111 -10.00 -16.32 -12.13
CA SER A 111 -11.10 -15.64 -11.44
C SER A 111 -10.68 -15.07 -10.08
N GLU A 112 -9.85 -15.80 -9.33
CA GLU A 112 -9.26 -15.33 -8.07
C GLU A 112 -8.29 -14.18 -8.30
N TYR A 113 -7.44 -14.26 -9.34
CA TYR A 113 -6.50 -13.20 -9.69
C TYR A 113 -7.21 -11.90 -10.09
N GLU A 114 -8.26 -11.99 -10.91
CA GLU A 114 -9.08 -10.84 -11.28
C GLU A 114 -9.80 -10.23 -10.06
N ALA A 115 -10.24 -11.06 -9.11
CA ALA A 115 -10.83 -10.58 -7.86
C ALA A 115 -9.81 -9.81 -7.00
N LEU A 116 -8.55 -10.27 -6.95
CA LEU A 116 -7.45 -9.54 -6.30
C LEU A 116 -7.19 -8.18 -6.96
N GLY A 117 -7.22 -8.13 -8.30
CA GLY A 117 -7.08 -6.88 -9.07
C GLY A 117 -8.21 -5.87 -8.80
N LYS A 118 -9.48 -6.34 -8.76
CA LYS A 118 -10.65 -5.49 -8.48
C LYS A 118 -10.60 -4.88 -7.07
N MET A 119 -10.05 -5.59 -6.07
CA MET A 119 -9.85 -5.02 -4.73
C MET A 119 -8.77 -3.92 -4.71
N ARG A 120 -7.77 -3.99 -5.58
CA ARG A 120 -6.72 -2.96 -5.73
C ARG A 120 -7.23 -1.73 -6.49
N GLY A 121 -8.02 -1.92 -7.55
CA GLY A 121 -8.58 -0.82 -8.36
C GLY A 121 -9.61 0.05 -7.63
N LYS A 122 -10.34 -0.50 -6.66
CA LYS A 122 -11.37 0.22 -5.89
C LYS A 122 -10.82 1.30 -4.94
N HIS A 123 -9.49 1.35 -4.73
CA HIS A 123 -8.79 2.38 -3.94
C HIS A 123 -8.00 3.39 -4.80
N ARG A 124 -8.00 3.27 -6.14
CA ARG A 124 -7.53 4.35 -7.02
C ARG A 124 -8.59 5.46 -6.99
N HIS A 125 -8.21 6.66 -6.54
CA HIS A 125 -9.05 7.87 -6.54
C HIS A 125 -9.69 8.07 -7.94
N PRO A 126 -10.94 8.58 -8.03
CA PRO A 126 -11.49 9.01 -9.30
C PRO A 126 -10.66 10.17 -9.88
N PRO A 127 -10.63 10.33 -11.22
CA PRO A 127 -9.90 11.42 -11.86
C PRO A 127 -10.40 12.76 -11.33
N ARG A 128 -9.46 13.63 -10.94
CA ARG A 128 -9.76 15.03 -10.66
C ARG A 128 -10.21 15.68 -11.97
N ARG A 129 -11.50 16.03 -12.04
CA ARG A 129 -12.06 16.90 -13.07
C ARG A 129 -11.67 18.35 -12.81
#